data_AF-A0A257LU88-F1
#
_entry.id   AF-A0A257LU88-F1
#
_cell.length_a   1.000
_cell.length_b   1.000
_cell.length_c   1.000
_cell.angle_alpha   90.00
_cell.angle_beta   90.00
_cell.angle_gamma   90.00
#
_symmetry.space_group_name_H-M   'P 1'
#
loop_
_entity.id
_entity.type
_entity.pdbx_description
1 polymer ?
#
loop_
_entity_poly.entity_id
_entity_poly.type
_entity_poly.pdbx_seq_one_letter_code
_entity_poly.pdbx_strand_id
1 'polypeptide(L)'
;MPMKNRFIASPTLSLAALCLSAFGLFATTATAQDAAAAITKDTIVELDKALVAAKEGTSEARQRLAMRRVIRDAETLAKSHADAPDRFLALEFLFRAYQQLIALDDAVEHRKALIDTCRDLVKAPDQFADLRLEADLLLSQADLAKNGANAQARGEALRPFVARYIETPMGAKVLRLAMVMALELGDNKLVTDLQEMIEKRFAADLAMISFQRDKLGGQVFGAPFTGSFENSQGKILRYPMDALGRLRERLMEQLPETGRPRE
;
A
#
# COMPACT_ATOMS: atom_id res chain seq x y z
N MET A 1 -75.12 -42.13 28.50
CA MET A 1 -74.60 -42.69 29.77
C MET A 1 -74.27 -44.16 29.56
N PRO A 2 -73.33 -44.77 30.32
CA PRO A 2 -72.06 -44.24 30.83
C PRO A 2 -70.85 -45.11 30.36
N MET A 3 -69.64 -44.85 30.86
CA MET A 3 -68.41 -45.61 30.53
C MET A 3 -68.39 -47.06 31.08
N LYS A 4 -67.53 -47.93 30.51
CA LYS A 4 -66.40 -48.57 31.25
C LYS A 4 -65.51 -49.51 30.40
N ASN A 5 -64.18 -49.38 30.59
CA ASN A 5 -63.15 -50.44 30.59
C ASN A 5 -62.83 -51.19 29.26
N ARG A 6 -61.63 -51.77 29.05
CA ARG A 6 -60.44 -51.98 29.91
C ARG A 6 -59.13 -52.09 29.07
N PHE A 7 -57.99 -51.89 29.72
CA PHE A 7 -56.64 -52.48 29.51
C PHE A 7 -56.59 -53.70 28.56
N ILE A 8 -55.58 -53.93 27.69
CA ILE A 8 -54.15 -53.51 27.62
C ILE A 8 -53.69 -53.61 26.11
N ALA A 9 -52.54 -53.19 25.55
CA ALA A 9 -51.12 -53.12 25.96
C ALA A 9 -50.30 -52.03 25.16
N SER A 10 -48.95 -52.06 25.27
CA SER A 10 -47.93 -51.38 24.43
C SER A 10 -46.58 -52.16 24.56
N PRO A 11 -45.41 -51.83 23.93
CA PRO A 11 -45.02 -50.62 23.18
C PRO A 11 -44.11 -50.79 21.91
N THR A 12 -43.80 -49.66 21.25
CA THR A 12 -42.60 -49.38 20.38
C THR A 12 -42.40 -50.15 19.05
N LEU A 13 -41.79 -49.61 17.98
CA LEU A 13 -41.10 -48.31 17.74
C LEU A 13 -41.60 -47.58 16.46
N SER A 14 -41.34 -46.27 16.40
CA SER A 14 -41.07 -45.36 15.24
C SER A 14 -41.49 -45.80 13.81
N LEU A 15 -42.33 -45.12 13.01
CA LEU A 15 -42.74 -43.69 12.90
C LEU A 15 -41.56 -42.75 12.56
N ALA A 16 -41.50 -41.98 11.45
CA ALA A 16 -42.33 -41.78 10.25
C ALA A 16 -41.38 -41.45 9.06
N ALA A 17 -41.55 -41.87 7.80
CA ALA A 17 -42.60 -41.55 6.80
C ALA A 17 -42.66 -40.08 6.32
N LEU A 18 -42.16 -39.83 5.10
CA LEU A 18 -42.75 -38.99 4.01
C LEU A 18 -41.90 -39.21 2.73
N CYS A 19 -42.39 -39.88 1.68
CA CYS A 19 -43.21 -39.36 0.57
C CYS A 19 -42.47 -38.54 -0.51
N LEU A 20 -41.81 -39.28 -1.42
CA LEU A 20 -42.02 -39.31 -2.88
C LEU A 20 -42.70 -38.13 -3.63
N SER A 21 -42.33 -38.01 -4.93
CA SER A 21 -42.91 -37.16 -6.00
C SER A 21 -42.36 -35.71 -6.07
N ALA A 22 -42.22 -35.07 -7.24
CA ALA A 22 -42.48 -35.51 -8.62
C ALA A 22 -41.47 -34.92 -9.64
N PHE A 23 -41.57 -35.36 -10.89
CA PHE A 23 -40.76 -34.91 -12.04
C PHE A 23 -40.96 -33.41 -12.35
N GLY A 24 -39.91 -32.72 -12.80
CA GLY A 24 -39.98 -31.34 -13.25
C GLY A 24 -38.79 -30.96 -14.15
N LEU A 25 -38.91 -31.20 -15.46
CA LEU A 25 -37.93 -30.69 -16.43
C LEU A 25 -38.10 -29.17 -16.57
N PHE A 26 -37.26 -28.41 -15.88
CA PHE A 26 -36.80 -27.13 -16.39
C PHE A 26 -35.31 -27.25 -16.70
N ALA A 27 -35.01 -27.37 -17.99
CA ALA A 27 -33.67 -27.12 -18.48
C ALA A 27 -33.39 -25.63 -18.29
N THR A 28 -32.75 -25.29 -17.16
CA THR A 28 -32.12 -23.99 -17.03
C THR A 28 -31.04 -23.90 -18.08
N THR A 29 -31.34 -23.20 -19.17
CA THR A 29 -30.33 -22.62 -20.06
C THR A 29 -29.57 -21.60 -19.23
N ALA A 30 -28.62 -22.08 -18.43
CA ALA A 30 -27.62 -21.25 -17.80
C ALA A 30 -26.91 -20.55 -18.94
N THR A 31 -27.27 -19.28 -19.16
CA THR A 31 -26.47 -18.37 -19.95
C THR A 31 -25.09 -18.39 -19.31
N ALA A 32 -24.12 -19.02 -19.97
CA ALA A 32 -22.73 -18.80 -19.67
C ALA A 32 -22.49 -17.31 -19.91
N GLN A 33 -22.59 -16.53 -18.84
CA GLN A 33 -22.28 -15.12 -18.85
C GLN A 33 -20.79 -15.06 -19.08
N ASP A 34 -20.43 -14.80 -20.34
CA ASP A 34 -19.10 -15.03 -20.88
C ASP A 34 -18.09 -14.29 -20.00
N ALA A 35 -17.25 -15.08 -19.30
CA ALA A 35 -16.42 -14.54 -18.23
C ALA A 35 -15.36 -13.67 -18.88
N ALA A 36 -15.48 -12.35 -18.71
CA ALA A 36 -14.68 -11.37 -19.42
C ALA A 36 -13.20 -11.77 -19.41
N ALA A 37 -12.62 -11.94 -20.60
CA ALA A 37 -11.30 -12.54 -20.77
C ALA A 37 -10.24 -11.72 -20.00
N ALA A 38 -9.56 -12.39 -19.06
CA ALA A 38 -8.73 -11.76 -18.04
C ALA A 38 -7.79 -10.67 -18.58
N ILE A 39 -7.63 -9.58 -17.82
CA ILE A 39 -6.74 -8.47 -18.15
C ILE A 39 -5.30 -8.97 -18.10
N THR A 40 -4.73 -9.26 -19.28
CA THR A 40 -3.31 -9.63 -19.39
C THR A 40 -2.42 -8.39 -19.29
N LYS A 41 -1.11 -8.60 -19.11
CA LYS A 41 -0.15 -7.49 -19.22
C LYS A 41 -0.07 -6.94 -20.64
N ASP A 42 -0.39 -7.75 -21.65
CA ASP A 42 -0.33 -7.35 -23.06
C ASP A 42 -1.43 -6.34 -23.43
N THR A 43 -2.64 -6.45 -22.87
CA THR A 43 -3.69 -5.44 -23.08
C THR A 43 -3.32 -4.10 -22.46
N ILE A 44 -2.64 -4.11 -21.30
CA ILE A 44 -2.07 -2.90 -20.69
C ILE A 44 -0.93 -2.34 -21.54
N VAL A 45 -0.08 -3.17 -22.14
CA VAL A 45 0.98 -2.73 -23.05
C VAL A 45 0.42 -2.04 -24.30
N GLU A 46 -0.70 -2.50 -24.86
CA GLU A 46 -1.37 -1.78 -25.96
C GLU A 46 -2.02 -0.46 -25.49
N LEU A 47 -2.56 -0.40 -24.26
CA LEU A 47 -3.05 0.86 -23.67
C LEU A 47 -1.90 1.85 -23.40
N ASP A 48 -0.75 1.40 -22.90
CA ASP A 48 0.44 2.24 -22.71
C ASP A 48 1.01 2.73 -24.05
N LYS A 49 1.06 1.90 -25.09
CA LYS A 49 1.39 2.34 -26.46
C LYS A 49 0.42 3.41 -26.96
N ALA A 50 -0.88 3.22 -26.78
CA ALA A 50 -1.89 4.19 -27.17
C ALA A 50 -1.78 5.50 -26.36
N LEU A 51 -1.41 5.44 -25.08
CA LEU A 51 -1.16 6.60 -24.23
C LEU A 51 0.10 7.38 -24.63
N VAL A 52 1.16 6.69 -25.08
CA VAL A 52 2.36 7.33 -25.65
C VAL A 52 2.01 8.00 -26.99
N ALA A 53 1.38 7.27 -27.92
CA ALA A 53 0.95 7.81 -29.21
C ALA A 53 -0.04 9.01 -29.07
N ALA A 54 -0.84 9.03 -28.01
CA ALA A 54 -1.71 10.16 -27.70
C ALA A 54 -0.92 11.46 -27.42
N LYS A 55 0.30 11.38 -26.86
CA LYS A 55 1.17 12.55 -26.62
C LYS A 55 1.86 13.06 -27.89
N GLU A 56 2.06 12.19 -28.88
CA GLU A 56 2.65 12.55 -30.18
C GLU A 56 1.69 13.37 -31.07
N GLY A 57 0.44 13.58 -30.61
CA GLY A 57 -0.53 14.42 -31.28
C GLY A 57 -0.02 15.85 -31.53
N THR A 58 -0.20 16.35 -32.75
CA THR A 58 0.42 17.60 -33.25
C THR A 58 -0.07 18.91 -32.60
N SER A 59 -0.90 18.84 -31.55
CA SER A 59 -1.33 19.98 -30.72
C SER A 59 -1.97 19.46 -29.43
N GLU A 60 -1.89 20.24 -28.35
CA GLU A 60 -2.47 19.90 -27.04
C GLU A 60 -3.95 19.52 -27.11
N ALA A 61 -4.73 20.19 -27.97
CA ALA A 61 -6.15 19.86 -28.17
C ALA A 61 -6.34 18.45 -28.77
N ARG A 62 -5.44 18.02 -29.66
CA ARG A 62 -5.42 16.65 -30.21
C ARG A 62 -4.92 15.65 -29.16
N GLN A 63 -3.88 16.00 -28.40
CA GLN A 63 -3.34 15.15 -27.32
C GLN A 63 -4.38 14.88 -26.23
N ARG A 64 -5.04 15.93 -25.72
CA ARG A 64 -6.16 15.82 -24.77
C ARG A 64 -7.28 14.95 -25.33
N LEU A 65 -7.70 15.15 -26.58
CA LEU A 65 -8.76 14.34 -27.19
C LEU A 65 -8.36 12.86 -27.35
N ALA A 66 -7.10 12.58 -27.70
CA ALA A 66 -6.57 11.23 -27.85
C ALA A 66 -6.47 10.52 -26.49
N MET A 67 -5.85 11.16 -25.48
CA MET A 67 -5.71 10.57 -24.14
C MET A 67 -7.07 10.37 -23.46
N ARG A 68 -8.03 11.29 -23.63
CA ARG A 68 -9.43 11.11 -23.22
C ARG A 68 -10.16 9.98 -23.99
N ARG A 69 -9.61 9.39 -25.06
CA ARG A 69 -10.14 8.14 -25.66
C ARG A 69 -9.57 6.93 -24.92
N VAL A 70 -8.24 6.81 -24.87
CA VAL A 70 -7.55 5.70 -24.18
C VAL A 70 -8.01 5.54 -22.73
N ILE A 71 -8.25 6.64 -22.01
CA ILE A 71 -8.82 6.61 -20.66
C ILE A 71 -10.23 6.01 -20.63
N ARG A 72 -11.11 6.32 -21.59
CA ARG A 72 -12.46 5.71 -21.66
C ARG A 72 -12.43 4.24 -22.05
N ASP A 73 -11.46 3.85 -22.87
CA ASP A 73 -11.24 2.46 -23.26
C ASP A 73 -10.77 1.65 -22.03
N ALA A 74 -9.82 2.18 -21.25
CA ALA A 74 -9.37 1.61 -19.99
C ALA A 74 -10.42 1.66 -18.86
N GLU A 75 -11.25 2.71 -18.78
CA GLU A 75 -12.42 2.76 -17.90
C GLU A 75 -13.41 1.64 -18.22
N THR A 76 -13.63 1.35 -19.51
CA THR A 76 -14.53 0.28 -19.95
C THR A 76 -13.98 -1.08 -19.55
N LEU A 77 -12.67 -1.29 -19.72
CA LEU A 77 -11.96 -2.48 -19.24
C LEU A 77 -12.05 -2.63 -17.72
N ALA A 78 -11.77 -1.58 -16.94
CA ALA A 78 -11.89 -1.62 -15.48
C ALA A 78 -13.33 -1.97 -15.02
N LYS A 79 -14.35 -1.53 -15.76
CA LYS A 79 -15.77 -1.81 -15.45
C LYS A 79 -16.21 -3.22 -15.85
N SER A 80 -15.70 -3.79 -16.95
CA SER A 80 -16.02 -5.18 -17.33
C SER A 80 -15.36 -6.22 -16.41
N HIS A 81 -14.32 -5.82 -15.67
CA HIS A 81 -13.59 -6.67 -14.73
C HIS A 81 -13.80 -6.26 -13.25
N ALA A 82 -14.90 -5.57 -12.92
CA ALA A 82 -15.11 -4.94 -11.62
C ALA A 82 -14.85 -5.84 -10.39
N ASP A 83 -15.17 -7.14 -10.46
CA ASP A 83 -14.96 -8.10 -9.36
C ASP A 83 -13.67 -8.94 -9.46
N ALA A 84 -12.93 -8.84 -10.56
CA ALA A 84 -11.77 -9.68 -10.84
C ALA A 84 -10.46 -9.10 -10.25
N PRO A 85 -9.49 -9.95 -9.85
CA PRO A 85 -8.27 -9.51 -9.15
C PRO A 85 -7.22 -8.87 -10.07
N ASP A 86 -7.41 -8.96 -11.38
CA ASP A 86 -6.61 -8.37 -12.46
C ASP A 86 -7.03 -6.91 -12.77
N ARG A 87 -8.23 -6.48 -12.38
CA ARG A 87 -8.75 -5.10 -12.54
C ARG A 87 -7.79 -4.01 -12.08
N PHE A 88 -6.95 -4.32 -11.09
CA PHE A 88 -5.97 -3.40 -10.53
C PHE A 88 -4.88 -3.02 -11.55
N LEU A 89 -4.64 -3.84 -12.58
CA LEU A 89 -3.80 -3.47 -13.74
C LEU A 89 -4.42 -2.33 -14.55
N ALA A 90 -5.74 -2.36 -14.79
CA ALA A 90 -6.44 -1.27 -15.46
C ALA A 90 -6.56 -0.02 -14.56
N LEU A 91 -6.71 -0.19 -13.24
CA LEU A 91 -6.69 0.93 -12.29
C LEU A 91 -5.31 1.57 -12.16
N GLU A 92 -4.21 0.81 -12.24
CA GLU A 92 -2.85 1.34 -12.33
C GLU A 92 -2.69 2.21 -13.58
N PHE A 93 -3.09 1.69 -14.74
CA PHE A 93 -3.07 2.43 -15.99
C PHE A 93 -3.89 3.73 -15.89
N LEU A 94 -5.12 3.66 -15.36
CA LEU A 94 -5.99 4.83 -15.18
C LEU A 94 -5.38 5.89 -14.25
N PHE A 95 -4.78 5.48 -13.12
CA PHE A 95 -4.08 6.38 -12.21
C PHE A 95 -2.96 7.16 -12.92
N ARG A 96 -2.08 6.45 -13.64
CA ARG A 96 -1.00 7.06 -14.43
C ARG A 96 -1.54 7.94 -15.56
N ALA A 97 -2.63 7.53 -16.23
CA ALA A 97 -3.22 8.27 -17.34
C ALA A 97 -3.96 9.55 -16.88
N TYR A 98 -4.69 9.52 -15.77
CA TYR A 98 -5.34 10.72 -15.21
C TYR A 98 -4.32 11.75 -14.72
N GLN A 99 -3.22 11.34 -14.09
CA GLN A 99 -2.11 12.25 -13.74
C GLN A 99 -1.58 13.00 -14.98
N GLN A 100 -1.40 12.28 -16.09
CA GLN A 100 -0.93 12.84 -17.36
C GLN A 100 -1.99 13.73 -18.04
N LEU A 101 -3.28 13.40 -17.90
CA LEU A 101 -4.37 14.25 -18.41
C LEU A 101 -4.48 15.56 -17.61
N ILE A 102 -4.39 15.50 -16.28
CA ILE A 102 -4.42 16.69 -15.40
C ILE A 102 -3.27 17.65 -15.75
N ALA A 103 -2.08 17.12 -16.08
CA ALA A 103 -0.94 17.93 -16.51
C ALA A 103 -1.14 18.66 -17.87
N LEU A 104 -2.10 18.25 -18.71
CA LEU A 104 -2.49 18.96 -19.94
C LEU A 104 -3.82 19.73 -19.81
N ASP A 105 -4.60 19.44 -18.78
CA ASP A 105 -6.03 19.72 -18.70
C ASP A 105 -6.48 19.72 -17.23
N ASP A 106 -6.19 20.78 -16.46
CA ASP A 106 -6.48 20.82 -15.02
C ASP A 106 -7.98 21.06 -14.70
N ALA A 107 -8.83 20.16 -15.21
CA ALA A 107 -10.27 20.13 -15.01
C ALA A 107 -10.65 19.42 -13.69
N VAL A 108 -11.72 19.90 -13.04
CA VAL A 108 -12.21 19.37 -11.75
C VAL A 108 -12.61 17.90 -11.89
N GLU A 109 -13.18 17.54 -13.04
CA GLU A 109 -13.68 16.22 -13.41
C GLU A 109 -12.55 15.18 -13.41
N HIS A 110 -11.38 15.52 -13.97
CA HIS A 110 -10.24 14.60 -14.05
C HIS A 110 -9.56 14.43 -12.69
N ARG A 111 -9.45 15.53 -11.91
CA ARG A 111 -8.99 15.45 -10.51
C ARG A 111 -9.92 14.58 -9.67
N LYS A 112 -11.24 14.69 -9.87
CA LYS A 112 -12.22 13.81 -9.22
C LYS A 112 -12.05 12.36 -9.65
N ALA A 113 -11.91 12.08 -10.95
CA ALA A 113 -11.73 10.72 -11.47
C ALA A 113 -10.42 10.06 -10.98
N LEU A 114 -9.33 10.83 -10.83
CA LEU A 114 -8.10 10.36 -10.17
C LEU A 114 -8.35 9.99 -8.71
N ILE A 115 -9.05 10.84 -7.94
CA ILE A 115 -9.40 10.57 -6.54
C ILE A 115 -10.31 9.35 -6.39
N ASP A 116 -11.30 9.18 -7.28
CA ASP A 116 -12.16 8.00 -7.30
C ASP A 116 -11.37 6.73 -7.66
N THR A 117 -10.45 6.81 -8.63
CA THR A 117 -9.50 5.71 -8.94
C THR A 117 -8.64 5.34 -7.72
N CYS A 118 -8.14 6.33 -6.97
CA CYS A 118 -7.37 6.08 -5.75
C CYS A 118 -8.18 5.33 -4.69
N ARG A 119 -9.48 5.62 -4.53
CA ARG A 119 -10.37 4.94 -3.56
C ARG A 119 -10.52 3.45 -3.85
N ASP A 120 -10.42 3.04 -5.11
CA ASP A 120 -10.39 1.63 -5.48
C ASP A 120 -9.00 1.02 -5.35
N LEU A 121 -7.93 1.76 -5.66
CA LEU A 121 -6.54 1.31 -5.49
C LEU A 121 -6.13 1.07 -4.03
N VAL A 122 -6.72 1.79 -3.05
CA VAL A 122 -6.51 1.48 -1.62
C VAL A 122 -6.94 0.05 -1.25
N LYS A 123 -7.84 -0.55 -2.03
CA LYS A 123 -8.36 -1.92 -1.82
C LYS A 123 -7.45 -3.01 -2.44
N ALA A 124 -6.30 -2.65 -3.00
CA ALA A 124 -5.47 -3.58 -3.77
C ALA A 124 -4.74 -4.62 -2.89
N PRO A 125 -4.58 -5.88 -3.36
CA PRO A 125 -3.77 -6.89 -2.69
C PRO A 125 -2.26 -6.55 -2.75
N ASP A 126 -1.45 -7.20 -1.92
CA ASP A 126 -0.05 -6.81 -1.69
C ASP A 126 0.87 -6.90 -2.92
N GLN A 127 0.49 -7.63 -3.97
CA GLN A 127 1.15 -7.59 -5.29
C GLN A 127 1.12 -6.19 -5.94
N PHE A 128 0.21 -5.31 -5.49
CA PHE A 128 0.09 -3.89 -5.85
C PHE A 128 0.35 -2.96 -4.65
N ALA A 129 1.04 -3.42 -3.60
CA ALA A 129 1.23 -2.64 -2.37
C ALA A 129 1.88 -1.26 -2.60
N ASP A 130 2.73 -1.13 -3.62
CA ASP A 130 3.40 0.12 -3.97
C ASP A 130 2.43 1.18 -4.50
N LEU A 131 1.58 0.77 -5.46
CA LEU A 131 0.49 1.57 -6.00
C LEU A 131 -0.58 1.90 -4.94
N ARG A 132 -0.85 0.95 -4.02
CA ARG A 132 -1.74 1.14 -2.87
C ARG A 132 -1.24 2.25 -1.95
N LEU A 133 0.07 2.26 -1.65
CA LEU A 133 0.70 3.30 -0.84
C LEU A 133 0.57 4.69 -1.49
N GLU A 134 0.82 4.79 -2.80
CA GLU A 134 0.74 6.08 -3.52
C GLU A 134 -0.69 6.60 -3.63
N ALA A 135 -1.68 5.72 -3.85
CA ALA A 135 -3.10 6.08 -3.83
C ALA A 135 -3.57 6.55 -2.45
N ASP A 136 -3.18 5.87 -1.37
CA ASP A 136 -3.52 6.23 0.01
C ASP A 136 -2.84 7.55 0.43
N LEU A 137 -1.59 7.78 0.01
CA LEU A 137 -0.90 9.06 0.20
C LEU A 137 -1.67 10.20 -0.46
N LEU A 138 -2.06 10.03 -1.73
CA LEU A 138 -2.75 11.07 -2.50
C LEU A 138 -4.12 11.41 -1.88
N LEU A 139 -4.86 10.39 -1.42
CA LEU A 139 -6.11 10.59 -0.68
C LEU A 139 -5.88 11.32 0.65
N SER A 140 -4.89 10.90 1.44
CA SER A 140 -4.54 11.55 2.71
C SER A 140 -4.16 13.02 2.51
N GLN A 141 -3.36 13.33 1.47
CA GLN A 141 -3.02 14.71 1.11
C GLN A 141 -4.24 15.51 0.63
N ALA A 142 -5.14 14.90 -0.15
CA ALA A 142 -6.35 15.56 -0.64
C ALA A 142 -7.34 15.90 0.49
N ASP A 143 -7.57 15.00 1.44
CA ASP A 143 -8.43 15.26 2.60
C ASP A 143 -7.78 16.26 3.57
N LEU A 144 -6.46 16.20 3.79
CA LEU A 144 -5.72 17.23 4.54
C LEU A 144 -5.84 18.62 3.89
N ALA A 145 -5.68 18.71 2.56
CA ALA A 145 -5.80 19.97 1.83
C ALA A 145 -7.24 20.52 1.87
N LYS A 146 -8.25 19.66 1.67
CA LYS A 146 -9.67 19.99 1.77
C LYS A 146 -10.07 20.52 3.15
N ASN A 147 -9.45 19.99 4.20
CA ASN A 147 -9.68 20.42 5.59
C ASN A 147 -8.79 21.60 6.02
N GLY A 148 -8.02 22.21 5.10
CA GLY A 148 -7.17 23.36 5.39
C GLY A 148 -5.98 23.06 6.33
N ALA A 149 -5.51 21.80 6.37
CA ALA A 149 -4.53 21.34 7.34
C ALA A 149 -3.21 22.12 7.26
N ASN A 150 -2.81 22.69 8.41
CA ASN A 150 -1.52 23.36 8.61
C ASN A 150 -0.36 22.35 8.69
N ALA A 151 0.88 22.83 8.87
CA ALA A 151 2.06 21.96 8.90
C ALA A 151 2.01 20.92 10.03
N GLN A 152 1.56 21.31 11.23
CA GLN A 152 1.41 20.41 12.37
C GLN A 152 0.41 19.28 12.09
N ALA A 153 -0.80 19.61 11.61
CA ALA A 153 -1.83 18.63 11.32
C ALA A 153 -1.40 17.63 10.20
N ARG A 154 -0.56 18.07 9.26
CA ARG A 154 0.07 17.19 8.26
C ARG A 154 1.08 16.24 8.89
N GLY A 155 1.92 16.73 9.81
CA GLY A 155 2.88 15.90 10.56
C GLY A 155 2.22 14.90 11.52
N GLU A 156 1.13 15.30 12.17
CA GLU A 156 0.32 14.41 13.01
C GLU A 156 -0.32 13.28 12.18
N ALA A 157 -0.83 13.58 10.98
CA ALA A 157 -1.42 12.58 10.07
C ALA A 157 -0.41 11.55 9.50
N LEU A 158 0.89 11.88 9.44
CA LEU A 158 1.92 10.93 8.97
C LEU A 158 2.11 9.74 9.91
N ARG A 159 1.85 9.89 11.21
CA ARG A 159 2.00 8.81 12.21
C ARG A 159 1.03 7.63 11.95
N PRO A 160 -0.30 7.83 11.85
CA PRO A 160 -1.23 6.75 11.46
C PRO A 160 -1.13 6.35 9.99
N PHE A 161 -0.47 7.14 9.12
CA PHE A 161 -0.15 6.72 7.75
C PHE A 161 0.99 5.67 7.73
N VAL A 162 2.13 5.98 8.36
CA VAL A 162 3.26 5.04 8.52
C VAL A 162 2.81 3.74 9.18
N ALA A 163 2.00 3.82 10.23
CA ALA A 163 1.49 2.66 10.95
C ALA A 163 0.68 1.67 10.08
N ARG A 164 0.05 2.10 8.96
CA ARG A 164 -0.64 1.19 8.03
C ARG A 164 0.31 0.34 7.18
N TYR A 165 1.51 0.85 6.89
CA TYR A 165 2.43 0.23 5.93
C TYR A 165 3.70 -0.34 6.54
N ILE A 166 4.00 -0.05 7.81
CA ILE A 166 5.26 -0.43 8.48
C ILE A 166 5.52 -1.96 8.53
N GLU A 167 4.45 -2.77 8.62
CA GLU A 167 4.52 -4.24 8.61
C GLU A 167 4.35 -4.86 7.20
N THR A 168 4.18 -4.02 6.17
CA THR A 168 4.01 -4.47 4.77
C THR A 168 5.34 -4.43 4.03
N PRO A 169 5.46 -5.03 2.82
CA PRO A 169 6.62 -4.87 1.95
C PRO A 169 7.00 -3.40 1.66
N MET A 170 6.08 -2.45 1.88
CA MET A 170 6.31 -1.01 1.70
C MET A 170 6.87 -0.29 2.93
N GLY A 171 7.15 -0.98 4.04
CA GLY A 171 7.67 -0.37 5.28
C GLY A 171 8.90 0.52 5.06
N ALA A 172 9.84 0.09 4.22
CA ALA A 172 11.02 0.87 3.87
C ALA A 172 10.71 2.05 2.91
N LYS A 173 9.65 2.01 2.09
CA LYS A 173 9.24 3.16 1.24
C LYS A 173 8.46 4.19 2.04
N VAL A 174 7.51 3.77 2.89
CA VAL A 174 6.70 4.68 3.71
C VAL A 174 7.55 5.47 4.71
N LEU A 175 8.56 4.86 5.34
CA LEU A 175 9.46 5.58 6.25
C LEU A 175 10.30 6.65 5.54
N ARG A 176 10.84 6.34 4.35
CA ARG A 176 11.61 7.32 3.54
C ARG A 176 10.75 8.49 3.11
N LEU A 177 9.53 8.21 2.64
CA LEU A 177 8.53 9.21 2.28
C LEU A 177 8.15 10.10 3.47
N ALA A 178 7.77 9.49 4.60
CA ALA A 178 7.39 10.23 5.81
C ALA A 178 8.55 11.05 6.37
N MET A 179 9.79 10.56 6.25
CA MET A 179 11.00 11.31 6.67
C MET A 179 11.21 12.57 5.84
N VAL A 180 11.09 12.49 4.50
CA VAL A 180 11.17 13.68 3.63
C VAL A 180 10.08 14.69 4.01
N MET A 181 8.83 14.23 4.16
CA MET A 181 7.73 15.12 4.55
C MET A 181 7.91 15.70 5.96
N ALA A 182 8.46 14.95 6.92
CA ALA A 182 8.73 15.45 8.28
C ALA A 182 9.77 16.60 8.27
N LEU A 183 10.81 16.48 7.45
CA LEU A 183 11.83 17.52 7.25
C LEU A 183 11.25 18.76 6.56
N GLU A 184 10.44 18.58 5.50
CA GLU A 184 9.74 19.67 4.80
C GLU A 184 8.75 20.43 5.71
N LEU A 185 8.16 19.74 6.69
CA LEU A 185 7.25 20.33 7.68
C LEU A 185 7.97 20.90 8.92
N GLY A 186 9.24 20.57 9.13
CA GLY A 186 10.00 20.94 10.33
C GLY A 186 9.57 20.22 11.61
N ASP A 187 8.84 19.10 11.53
CA ASP A 187 8.45 18.31 12.71
C ASP A 187 9.64 17.46 13.20
N ASN A 188 10.56 18.11 13.91
CA ASN A 188 11.73 17.47 14.51
C ASN A 188 11.37 16.29 15.42
N LYS A 189 10.18 16.29 16.05
CA LYS A 189 9.73 15.16 16.86
C LYS A 189 9.39 13.96 15.97
N LEU A 190 8.70 14.19 14.86
CA LEU A 190 8.42 13.13 13.88
C LEU A 190 9.70 12.61 13.22
N VAL A 191 10.69 13.48 12.97
CA VAL A 191 12.03 13.05 12.51
C VAL A 191 12.65 12.06 13.50
N THR A 192 12.65 12.36 14.80
CA THR A 192 13.13 11.41 15.84
C THR A 192 12.28 10.13 15.90
N ASP A 193 10.94 10.24 15.92
CA ASP A 193 10.02 9.09 15.93
C ASP A 193 10.32 8.13 14.74
N LEU A 194 10.62 8.69 13.56
CA LEU A 194 10.94 7.95 12.33
C LEU A 194 12.37 7.39 12.33
N GLN A 195 13.36 8.12 12.87
CA GLN A 195 14.73 7.61 13.04
C GLN A 195 14.75 6.37 13.93
N GLU A 196 14.04 6.40 15.08
CA GLU A 196 13.89 5.23 15.95
C GLU A 196 13.24 4.04 15.23
N MET A 197 12.25 4.27 14.37
CA MET A 197 11.63 3.20 13.56
C MET A 197 12.58 2.64 12.50
N ILE A 198 13.43 3.48 11.89
CA ILE A 198 14.48 3.04 10.96
C ILE A 198 15.52 2.18 11.68
N GLU A 199 16.05 2.63 12.82
CA GLU A 199 17.05 1.86 13.59
C GLU A 199 16.52 0.50 14.04
N LYS A 200 15.28 0.44 14.51
CA LYS A 200 14.68 -0.80 15.06
C LYS A 200 14.31 -1.86 14.02
N ARG A 201 14.19 -1.48 12.73
CA ARG A 201 13.61 -2.35 11.68
C ARG A 201 14.43 -2.43 10.39
N PHE A 202 15.12 -1.35 10.00
CA PHE A 202 15.74 -1.18 8.69
C PHE A 202 17.22 -0.75 8.78
N ALA A 203 17.87 -0.88 9.94
CA ALA A 203 19.28 -0.54 10.13
C ALA A 203 20.28 -1.31 9.24
N ALA A 204 19.86 -2.44 8.65
CA ALA A 204 20.64 -3.23 7.69
C ALA A 204 20.14 -3.13 6.23
N ASP A 205 19.11 -2.31 5.96
CA ASP A 205 18.60 -2.08 4.61
C ASP A 205 19.54 -1.12 3.87
N LEU A 206 20.20 -1.61 2.82
CA LEU A 206 21.18 -0.85 2.04
C LEU A 206 20.58 0.39 1.35
N ALA A 207 19.31 0.34 0.93
CA ALA A 207 18.60 1.46 0.31
C ALA A 207 18.14 2.49 1.37
N MET A 208 17.87 2.05 2.60
CA MET A 208 17.65 2.92 3.75
C MET A 208 18.95 3.59 4.21
N ILE A 209 20.08 2.87 4.20
CA ILE A 209 21.41 3.43 4.50
C ILE A 209 21.80 4.49 3.46
N SER A 210 21.63 4.21 2.16
CA SER A 210 21.92 5.20 1.12
C SER A 210 20.99 6.41 1.22
N PHE A 211 19.69 6.21 1.47
CA PHE A 211 18.74 7.30 1.72
C PHE A 211 19.16 8.19 2.91
N GLN A 212 19.52 7.61 4.06
CA GLN A 212 19.94 8.37 5.23
C GLN A 212 21.22 9.18 4.94
N ARG A 213 22.21 8.59 4.26
CA ARG A 213 23.41 9.32 3.80
C ARG A 213 23.03 10.50 2.88
N ASP A 214 22.17 10.26 1.90
CA ASP A 214 21.88 11.20 0.80
C ASP A 214 20.84 12.29 1.17
N LYS A 215 20.03 12.07 2.22
CA LYS A 215 18.96 13.00 2.64
C LYS A 215 19.11 13.55 4.06
N LEU A 216 19.85 12.88 4.95
CA LEU A 216 20.06 13.31 6.34
C LEU A 216 21.52 13.77 6.58
N GLY A 217 22.19 14.24 5.52
CA GLY A 217 23.48 14.93 5.59
C GLY A 217 24.67 14.11 6.11
N GLY A 218 24.53 12.78 6.23
CA GLY A 218 25.56 11.91 6.81
C GLY A 218 25.83 12.15 8.30
N GLN A 219 24.95 12.85 9.03
CA GLN A 219 25.21 13.30 10.39
C GLN A 219 25.02 12.18 11.43
N VAL A 220 26.02 11.28 11.50
CA VAL A 220 26.23 10.23 12.52
C VAL A 220 25.08 9.23 12.64
N PHE A 221 24.84 8.45 11.58
CA PHE A 221 24.03 7.22 11.69
C PHE A 221 24.88 6.06 12.20
N GLY A 222 24.47 5.48 13.33
CA GLY A 222 25.04 4.25 13.89
C GLY A 222 24.65 3.01 13.09
N ALA A 223 24.89 3.01 11.78
CA ALA A 223 24.76 1.81 10.95
C ALA A 223 25.71 0.74 11.53
N PRO A 224 25.19 -0.40 12.03
CA PRO A 224 26.01 -1.34 12.79
C PRO A 224 27.05 -1.97 11.86
N PHE A 225 28.32 -1.65 12.06
CA PHE A 225 29.42 -2.24 11.29
C PHE A 225 29.70 -3.67 11.80
N THR A 226 28.75 -4.57 11.52
CA THR A 226 28.76 -5.97 11.93
C THR A 226 29.04 -6.88 10.76
N GLY A 227 29.97 -7.81 10.95
CA GLY A 227 30.25 -8.83 9.94
C GLY A 227 31.54 -9.60 10.18
N SER A 228 31.74 -10.60 9.32
CA SER A 228 33.04 -11.26 9.11
C SER A 228 33.55 -10.80 7.75
N PHE A 229 34.62 -10.01 7.73
CA PHE A 229 35.23 -9.47 6.51
C PHE A 229 36.62 -10.06 6.33
N GLU A 230 36.93 -10.55 5.12
CA GLU A 230 38.26 -11.04 4.80
C GLU A 230 39.16 -9.87 4.39
N ASN A 231 40.34 -9.73 5.02
CA ASN A 231 41.31 -8.72 4.62
C ASN A 231 42.14 -9.17 3.41
N SER A 232 42.96 -8.27 2.85
CA SER A 232 43.86 -8.57 1.72
C SER A 232 44.98 -9.59 2.00
N GLN A 233 44.97 -10.23 3.17
CA GLN A 233 45.89 -11.30 3.59
C GLN A 233 45.13 -12.61 3.95
N GLY A 234 43.85 -12.73 3.57
CA GLY A 234 43.03 -13.92 3.85
C GLY A 234 42.58 -14.07 5.30
N LYS A 235 42.77 -13.05 6.15
CA LYS A 235 42.40 -13.09 7.57
C LYS A 235 41.01 -12.54 7.77
N ILE A 236 40.14 -13.36 8.36
CA ILE A 236 38.79 -12.95 8.76
C ILE A 236 38.85 -12.00 9.96
N LEU A 237 38.42 -10.77 9.75
CA LEU A 237 38.16 -9.76 10.77
C LEU A 237 36.69 -9.83 11.17
N ARG A 238 36.41 -10.04 12.46
CA ARG A 238 35.05 -10.05 13.01
C ARG A 238 34.77 -8.78 13.77
N TYR A 239 33.79 -8.01 13.32
CA TYR A 239 33.32 -6.81 14.00
C TYR A 239 32.01 -7.12 14.73
N PRO A 240 31.97 -7.01 16.08
CA PRO A 240 30.75 -7.16 16.86
C PRO A 240 29.83 -5.94 16.65
N MET A 241 28.63 -5.95 17.25
CA MET A 241 27.68 -4.84 17.12
C MET A 241 28.21 -3.56 17.76
N ASP A 242 28.76 -2.69 16.92
CA ASP A 242 29.33 -1.42 17.36
C ASP A 242 28.23 -0.49 17.86
N ALA A 243 28.29 -0.18 19.15
CA ALA A 243 27.35 0.67 19.85
C ALA A 243 27.90 2.09 20.08
N LEU A 244 28.90 2.55 19.31
CA LEU A 244 29.53 3.87 19.43
C LEU A 244 28.53 5.04 19.50
N GLY A 245 27.37 4.93 18.85
CA GLY A 245 26.28 5.93 18.96
C GLY A 245 25.61 6.01 20.34
N ARG A 246 25.55 4.91 21.10
CA ARG A 246 24.90 4.80 22.43
C ARG A 246 25.85 4.73 23.62
N LEU A 247 27.16 4.63 23.37
CA LEU A 247 28.16 4.52 24.44
C LEU A 247 28.37 5.82 25.22
N ARG A 248 28.07 7.00 24.64
CA ARG A 248 28.35 8.30 25.28
C ARG A 248 27.60 8.49 26.60
N GLU A 249 26.31 8.17 26.67
CA GLU A 249 25.51 8.38 27.89
C GLU A 249 25.87 7.36 28.98
N ARG A 250 25.99 6.07 28.63
CA ARG A 250 26.34 5.02 29.61
C ARG A 250 27.77 5.12 30.15
N LEU A 251 28.72 5.65 29.38
CA LEU A 251 30.07 5.91 29.91
C LEU A 251 30.06 7.05 30.94
N MET A 252 29.23 8.08 30.75
CA MET A 252 29.09 9.17 31.74
C MET A 252 28.44 8.71 33.04
N GLU A 253 27.58 7.69 33.01
CA GLU A 253 26.92 7.11 34.18
C GLU A 253 27.81 6.08 34.93
N GLN A 254 28.87 5.57 34.30
CA GLN A 254 29.76 4.54 34.87
C GLN A 254 31.17 5.03 35.23
N LEU A 255 31.50 6.30 34.96
CA LEU A 255 32.77 6.89 35.40
C LEU A 255 32.71 7.30 36.88
N PRO A 256 33.67 6.90 37.73
CA PRO A 256 33.78 7.45 39.08
C PRO A 256 34.11 8.96 39.01
N GLU A 257 33.64 9.70 40.02
CA GLU A 257 33.68 11.18 40.11
C GLU A 257 35.03 11.84 39.80
N THR A 258 36.14 11.12 39.99
CA THR A 258 37.51 11.59 39.71
C THR A 258 37.82 11.78 38.22
N GLY A 259 36.96 11.31 37.31
CA GLY A 259 37.20 11.32 35.86
C GLY A 259 36.64 12.51 35.07
N ARG A 260 35.92 13.46 35.70
CA ARG A 260 35.35 14.61 34.98
C ARG A 260 36.46 15.63 34.63
N PRO A 261 36.55 16.14 33.38
CA PRO A 261 37.38 17.30 33.09
C PRO A 261 36.85 18.51 33.87
N ARG A 262 37.77 19.36 34.35
CA ARG A 262 37.42 20.69 34.86
C ARG A 262 37.24 21.64 33.68
N GLU A 263 36.43 22.69 33.92
CA GLU A 263 36.06 23.74 32.96
C GLU A 263 37.27 24.49 32.37
#